data_AF-A0A1H9U567-F1
#
_entry.id   AF-A0A1H9U567-F1
#
_cell.length_a   1.000
_cell.length_b   1.000
_cell.length_c   1.000
_cell.angle_alpha   90.00
_cell.angle_beta   90.00
_cell.angle_gamma   90.00
#
_symmetry.space_group_name_H-M   'P 1'
#
loop_
_entity.id
_entity.type
_entity.pdbx_description
1 polymer ?
#
loop_
_entity_poly.entity_id
_entity_poly.type
_entity_poly.pdbx_seq_one_letter_code
_entity_poly.pdbx_strand_id
1 'polypeptide(L)'
;MAYLPEERETIIRYDELENSWCLESNVRRHITKILKTEEAFESVDKELENDRVVSVRAKLSNLDDYSVSPFVRKRRKLSDEEKEALKMRFK
;
A
#
# COMPACT_ATOMS: atom_id res chain seq x y z
N MET A 1 -6.49 -17.57 -11.02
CA MET A 1 -5.57 -17.10 -12.06
C MET A 1 -5.05 -15.73 -11.61
N ALA A 2 -3.81 -15.37 -11.93
CA ALA A 2 -3.37 -13.99 -11.70
C ALA A 2 -4.23 -13.02 -12.54
N TYR A 3 -4.83 -12.02 -11.88
CA TYR A 3 -5.71 -11.03 -12.50
C TYR A 3 -5.12 -10.43 -13.78
N LEU A 4 -5.96 -10.31 -14.81
CA LEU A 4 -5.65 -9.59 -16.04
C LEU A 4 -5.42 -8.09 -15.71
N PRO A 5 -4.62 -7.35 -16.50
CA PRO A 5 -4.38 -5.93 -16.24
C PRO A 5 -5.65 -5.09 -16.08
N GLU A 6 -6.73 -5.47 -16.78
CA GLU A 6 -8.04 -4.80 -16.75
C GLU A 6 -8.81 -5.06 -15.45
N GLU A 7 -8.55 -6.19 -14.80
CA GLU A 7 -9.17 -6.59 -13.53
C GLU A 7 -8.37 -6.08 -12.31
N ARG A 8 -7.20 -5.47 -12.54
CA ARG A 8 -6.31 -5.02 -11.49
C ARG A 8 -6.70 -3.64 -10.98
N GLU A 9 -6.99 -3.58 -9.69
CA GLU A 9 -7.37 -2.36 -9.01
C GLU A 9 -6.78 -2.24 -7.59
N THR A 10 -6.92 -1.03 -7.06
CA THR A 10 -6.63 -0.72 -5.66
C THR A 10 -7.77 0.13 -5.15
N ILE A 11 -8.45 -0.37 -4.13
CA ILE A 11 -9.52 0.33 -3.45
C ILE A 11 -8.98 0.79 -2.11
N ILE A 12 -9.12 2.08 -1.83
CA ILE A 12 -8.75 2.67 -0.55
C ILE A 12 -10.01 3.34 -0.01
N ARG A 13 -10.53 2.82 1.09
CA ARG A 13 -11.72 3.34 1.76
C ARG A 13 -11.32 3.87 3.12
N TYR A 14 -11.86 5.04 3.45
CA TYR A 14 -11.82 5.55 4.81
C TYR A 14 -13.21 5.41 5.42
N ASP A 15 -13.25 4.84 6.63
CA ASP A 15 -14.45 4.69 7.42
C ASP A 15 -14.40 5.71 8.58
N GLU A 16 -15.27 6.71 8.53
CA GLU A 16 -15.35 7.77 9.53
C GLU A 16 -15.95 7.27 10.85
N LEU A 17 -16.83 6.25 10.80
CA LEU A 17 -17.45 5.70 12.02
C LEU A 17 -16.42 4.89 12.82
N GLU A 18 -15.62 4.09 12.11
CA GLU A 18 -14.56 3.28 12.72
C GLU A 18 -13.22 4.02 12.83
N ASN A 19 -13.13 5.25 12.32
CA ASN A 19 -11.90 6.04 12.21
C ASN A 19 -10.72 5.20 11.67
N SER A 20 -10.93 4.51 10.55
CA SER A 20 -9.96 3.55 10.01
C SER A 20 -9.88 3.56 8.49
N TRP A 21 -8.75 3.11 7.95
CA TRP A 21 -8.56 2.89 6.52
C TRP A 21 -8.62 1.41 6.18
N CYS A 22 -9.35 1.07 5.12
CA CYS A 22 -9.32 -0.24 4.48
C CYS A 22 -8.63 -0.13 3.13
N LEU A 23 -7.59 -0.93 2.92
CA LEU A 23 -6.84 -1.01 1.67
C LEU A 23 -7.05 -2.39 1.06
N GLU A 24 -7.52 -2.43 -0.18
CA GLU A 24 -7.72 -3.67 -0.93
C GLU A 24 -6.98 -3.56 -2.25
N SER A 25 -6.16 -4.56 -2.58
CA SER A 25 -5.51 -4.56 -3.89
C SER A 25 -5.06 -5.93 -4.38
N ASN A 26 -5.29 -6.14 -5.67
CA ASN A 26 -4.71 -7.21 -6.48
C ASN A 26 -3.56 -6.69 -7.40
N VAL A 27 -3.15 -5.43 -7.27
CA VAL A 27 -2.03 -4.84 -8.02
C VAL A 27 -0.71 -5.26 -7.36
N ARG A 28 0.09 -6.06 -8.06
CA ARG A 28 1.34 -6.64 -7.53
C ARG A 28 2.25 -5.65 -6.81
N ARG A 29 2.46 -4.46 -7.39
CA ARG A 29 3.32 -3.42 -6.80
C ARG A 29 2.76 -2.87 -5.48
N HIS A 30 1.44 -2.79 -5.35
CA HIS A 30 0.78 -2.29 -4.15
C HIS A 30 0.71 -3.38 -3.07
N ILE A 31 0.43 -4.63 -3.46
CA ILE A 31 0.57 -5.80 -2.58
C ILE A 31 1.95 -5.81 -1.91
N THR A 32 3.03 -5.71 -2.69
CA THR A 32 4.39 -5.72 -2.11
C THR A 32 4.63 -4.56 -1.15
N LYS A 33 4.01 -3.39 -1.34
CA LYS A 33 4.14 -2.26 -0.40
C LYS A 33 3.38 -2.53 0.89
N ILE A 34 2.13 -2.99 0.79
CA ILE A 34 1.28 -3.32 1.94
C ILE A 34 1.95 -4.41 2.80
N LEU A 35 2.45 -5.47 2.17
CA LEU A 35 3.15 -6.55 2.86
C LEU A 35 4.48 -6.13 3.49
N LYS A 36 5.13 -5.08 3.00
CA LYS A 36 6.35 -4.53 3.62
C LYS A 36 6.08 -3.71 4.87
N THR A 37 4.85 -3.23 5.03
CA THR A 37 4.41 -2.45 6.19
C THR A 37 3.29 -3.19 6.91
N GLU A 38 3.33 -4.52 6.89
CA GLU A 38 2.29 -5.39 7.47
C GLU A 38 2.08 -5.10 8.97
N GLU A 39 3.18 -4.81 9.68
CA GLU A 39 3.21 -4.39 11.09
C GLU A 39 2.44 -3.10 11.42
N ALA A 40 2.16 -2.26 10.42
CA ALA A 40 1.38 -1.04 10.61
C ALA A 40 -0.13 -1.32 10.66
N PHE A 41 -0.58 -2.44 10.09
CA PHE A 41 -1.99 -2.77 9.95
C PHE A 41 -2.47 -3.60 11.14
N GLU A 42 -3.71 -3.35 11.56
CA GLU A 42 -4.40 -4.15 12.58
C GLU A 42 -4.68 -5.56 12.06
N SER A 43 -5.06 -5.66 10.78
CA SER A 43 -5.30 -6.94 10.11
C SER A 43 -4.84 -6.90 8.66
N VAL A 44 -4.35 -8.04 8.18
CA VAL A 44 -3.95 -8.26 6.78
C VAL A 44 -4.42 -9.63 6.32
N ASP A 45 -5.45 -9.65 5.49
CA ASP A 45 -5.95 -10.84 4.80
C ASP A 45 -5.26 -10.99 3.45
N LYS A 46 -4.80 -12.20 3.14
CA LYS A 46 -4.04 -12.51 1.91
C LYS A 46 -4.74 -13.63 1.15
N GLU A 47 -4.96 -13.41 -0.14
CA GLU A 47 -5.41 -14.46 -1.05
C GLU A 47 -4.20 -15.08 -1.74
N LEU A 48 -4.07 -16.41 -1.65
CA LEU A 48 -2.95 -17.17 -2.17
C LEU A 48 -3.39 -18.01 -3.37
N GLU A 49 -2.60 -17.96 -4.44
CA GLU A 49 -2.73 -18.85 -5.58
C GLU A 49 -1.35 -19.35 -6.02
N ASN A 50 -1.16 -20.67 -6.08
CA ASN A 50 0.13 -21.29 -6.41
C ASN A 50 1.30 -20.70 -5.57
N ASP A 51 1.11 -20.60 -4.25
CA ASP A 51 2.03 -20.00 -3.28
C ASP A 51 2.37 -18.51 -3.50
N ARG A 52 1.56 -17.80 -4.29
CA ARG A 52 1.73 -16.36 -4.53
C ARG A 52 0.54 -15.59 -3.99
N VAL A 53 0.82 -14.50 -3.27
CA VAL A 53 -0.21 -13.55 -2.85
C VAL A 53 -0.71 -12.79 -4.07
N VAL A 54 -1.97 -13.05 -4.45
CA VAL A 54 -2.63 -12.45 -5.62
C VAL A 54 -3.52 -11.26 -5.25
N SER A 55 -4.00 -11.22 -4.01
CA SER A 55 -4.79 -10.11 -3.46
C SER A 55 -4.46 -9.90 -1.99
N VAL A 56 -4.60 -8.66 -1.52
CA VAL A 56 -4.46 -8.32 -0.11
C VAL A 56 -5.58 -7.37 0.31
N ARG A 57 -6.11 -7.57 1.52
CA ARG A 57 -6.99 -6.64 2.21
C ARG A 57 -6.36 -6.31 3.55
N ALA A 58 -6.21 -5.04 3.88
CA ALA A 58 -5.57 -4.59 5.11
C ALA A 58 -6.40 -3.50 5.77
N LYS A 59 -6.47 -3.52 7.12
CA LYS A 59 -7.14 -2.51 7.93
C LYS A 59 -6.11 -1.74 8.76
N LEU A 60 -6.16 -0.42 8.71
CA LEU A 60 -5.34 0.49 9.50
C LEU A 60 -6.23 1.33 10.41
N SER A 61 -6.13 1.10 11.72
CA SER A 61 -6.82 1.87 12.76
C SER A 61 -5.87 2.75 13.59
N ASN A 62 -4.57 2.43 13.64
CA ASN A 62 -3.58 3.27 14.30
C ASN A 62 -3.24 4.50 13.43
N LEU A 63 -4.05 5.55 13.55
CA LEU A 63 -3.87 6.81 12.81
C LEU A 63 -2.97 7.82 13.52
N ASP A 64 -2.52 7.52 14.74
CA ASP A 64 -1.59 8.36 15.50
C ASP A 64 -0.16 8.17 15.00
N ASP A 65 0.24 6.91 14.74
CA ASP A 65 1.58 6.59 14.25
C ASP A 65 1.69 6.55 12.72
N TYR A 66 0.56 6.29 12.03
CA TYR A 66 0.54 6.08 10.59
C TYR A 66 -0.48 6.97 9.89
N SER A 67 -0.19 7.33 8.63
CA SER A 67 -1.12 8.12 7.81
C SER A 67 -1.26 7.56 6.40
N VAL A 68 -2.50 7.56 5.90
CA VAL A 68 -2.84 7.24 4.52
C VAL A 68 -3.38 8.51 3.86
N SER A 69 -3.03 8.72 2.59
CA SER A 69 -3.45 9.91 1.84
C SER A 69 -3.96 9.52 0.47
N PRO A 70 -5.28 9.56 0.24
CA PRO A 70 -5.87 9.26 -1.07
C PRO A 70 -5.81 10.47 -2.01
N PHE A 71 -5.54 11.67 -1.48
CA PHE A 71 -5.53 12.91 -2.24
C PHE A 71 -4.25 13.08 -3.06
N VAL A 72 -4.39 13.74 -4.21
CA VAL A 72 -3.28 14.01 -5.11
C VAL A 72 -2.22 14.87 -4.40
N ARG A 73 -0.99 14.36 -4.33
CA ARG A 73 0.17 15.10 -3.83
C ARG A 73 1.09 15.50 -4.98
N LYS A 74 1.60 16.74 -4.94
CA LYS A 74 2.61 17.20 -5.90
C LYS A 74 3.89 16.38 -5.70
N ARG A 75 4.33 15.65 -6.72
CA ARG A 75 5.62 14.95 -6.66
C ARG A 75 6.75 15.98 -6.71
N ARG A 76 7.65 15.94 -5.72
CA ARG A 76 8.91 16.69 -5.77
C ARG A 76 9.72 16.15 -6.95
N LYS A 77 10.06 17.01 -7.91
CA LYS A 77 11.05 16.68 -8.95
C LYS A 77 12.42 16.82 -8.30
N LEU A 78 13.00 15.70 -7.89
CA LEU A 78 14.36 15.66 -7.36
C LEU A 78 15.34 15.67 -8.54
N SER A 79 16.43 16.44 -8.43
CA SER A 79 17.57 16.33 -9.35
C SER A 79 18.23 14.95 -9.20
N ASP A 80 19.08 14.56 -10.16
CA ASP A 80 19.75 13.25 -10.09
C ASP A 80 20.68 13.14 -8.88
N GLU A 81 21.33 14.24 -8.49
CA GLU A 81 22.13 14.34 -7.25
C GLU A 81 21.27 14.14 -5.99
N GLU A 82 20.09 14.76 -5.93
CA GLU A 82 19.17 14.59 -4.80
C GLU A 82 18.61 13.15 -4.72
N LYS A 83 18.42 12.46 -5.86
CA LYS A 83 18.00 11.05 -5.89
C LYS A 83 19.09 10.12 -5.37
N GLU A 84 20.35 10.36 -5.71
CA GLU A 84 21.48 9.58 -5.21
C GLU A 84 21.69 9.77 -3.72
N ALA A 85 21.60 11.02 -3.24
CA ALA A 85 21.65 11.33 -1.81
C ALA A 85 20.53 10.61 -1.03
N LEU A 86 19.32 10.56 -1.59
CA LEU A 86 18.20 9.83 -0.96
C LEU A 86 18.46 8.32 -0.89
N LYS A 87 18.97 7.73 -1.98
CA LYS A 87 19.29 6.29 -2.02
C LYS A 87 20.36 5.92 -0.99
N MET A 88 21.37 6.77 -0.79
CA MET A 88 22.42 6.53 0.22
C MET A 88 21.90 6.64 1.66
N ARG A 89 20.86 7.44 1.90
CA ARG A 89 20.28 7.63 3.25
C ARG A 89 19.38 6.47 3.71
N PHE A 90 18.88 5.67 2.78
CA PHE A 90 18.01 4.51 3.03
C PHE A 90 18.69 3.17 2.72
N LYS A 91 20.03 3.15 2.64
CA LYS A 91 20.86 1.95 2.53
C LYS A 91 21.40 1.59 3.91
#